data_AF-A0A2G8KIG4-F1
#
_entry.id   AF-A0A2G8KIG4-F1
#
_cell.length_a   1.000
_cell.length_b   1.000
_cell.length_c   1.000
_cell.angle_alpha   90.00
_cell.angle_beta   90.00
_cell.angle_gamma   90.00
#
_symmetry.space_group_name_H-M   'P 1'
#
loop_
_entity.id
_entity.type
_entity.pdbx_description
1 polymer ?
#
loop_
_entity_poly.entity_id
_entity_poly.type
_entity_poly.pdbx_seq_one_letter_code
_entity_poly.pdbx_strand_id
1 'polypeptide(L)'
;MTPSSQFTVSVGYPKDIATNFVGVPTDLDAASLYGDSGNAYFFKGDEYWRYDVRKSRVEHTLPMAIRVGWPGIGPPVDAAFQSSNGRQYFFSGDRYYRPENNSYPLDSASNWLECSNGDHGMGWIDVDDDRELCSLTTECISGIFDTITRTSDGNTYAFKGGLVAQLTEDGTGIVSGYPKPICAVFPGLPSNLDASILYPSGKSYFYKGDKYWRTTGTTVDSNYPRDIARGFLGVPINIDAALLYGDSGIAYFFKGKDYWRYNLRDQTVNHIFPLKIRDGWNGIDTHVDAAFQWSDGRQYFFNRGMYWKYNATGNRAEDGYPLPVTSSWLGCQEGDSEIDWTDVCEPDLCTARLASRCLSGKTDAITHILTGVSMGNIFAFRGSMVTKLTPATGDIVSGYPKPICSVFPGLPAGIDAALTWKDTGKTYFFKGNLCYRFSTFRLDKGYPRTISEEFPGVPNDIDAAVVTGESGNQYTYFFKDNGFYKYDRTTASVPLGYPQFIRTEWPGLPDDIDSAVQWINGWTYLFKDDQFYRWDYIKQKVARRYPRPTGSVWFGCKPLDEVNNCWVPQCF
;
A
#
# COMPACT_ATOMS: atom_id res chain seq x y z
N MET A 1 46.71 -6.20 55.86
CA MET A 1 45.48 -5.86 55.12
C MET A 1 44.78 -7.17 54.78
N THR A 2 43.67 -7.46 55.44
CA THR A 2 42.80 -8.60 55.14
C THR A 2 42.23 -8.46 53.73
N PRO A 3 42.22 -9.51 52.89
CA PRO A 3 41.50 -9.48 51.63
C PRO A 3 40.00 -9.45 51.94
N SER A 4 39.41 -8.25 52.00
CA SER A 4 37.99 -8.09 52.25
C SER A 4 37.21 -8.32 50.97
N SER A 5 36.25 -9.24 51.05
CA SER A 5 35.24 -9.67 50.07
C SER A 5 35.73 -10.61 48.95
N GLN A 6 35.73 -11.91 49.25
CA GLN A 6 35.46 -12.91 48.21
C GLN A 6 33.96 -12.83 47.88
N PHE A 7 33.62 -12.61 46.62
CA PHE A 7 32.24 -12.69 46.15
C PHE A 7 31.81 -14.17 46.17
N THR A 8 30.97 -14.54 47.14
CA THR A 8 30.36 -15.88 47.20
C THR A 8 28.88 -15.78 46.87
N VAL A 9 28.40 -16.60 45.93
CA VAL A 9 26.96 -16.76 45.66
C VAL A 9 26.26 -17.27 46.92
N SER A 10 25.11 -16.70 47.25
CA SER A 10 24.37 -17.07 48.47
C SER A 10 23.92 -18.54 48.42
N VAL A 11 23.93 -19.21 49.58
CA VAL A 11 23.48 -20.61 49.71
C VAL A 11 22.03 -20.73 49.20
N GLY A 12 21.79 -21.66 48.28
CA GLY A 12 20.49 -21.87 47.64
C GLY A 12 20.31 -21.24 46.26
N TYR A 13 21.38 -20.73 45.64
CA TYR A 13 21.42 -20.25 44.24
C TYR A 13 22.46 -21.06 43.42
N PRO A 14 22.29 -21.22 42.09
CA PRO A 14 21.26 -20.60 41.24
C PRO A 14 19.85 -21.15 41.47
N LYS A 15 18.84 -20.36 41.12
CA LYS A 15 17.42 -20.74 41.13
C LYS A 15 16.83 -20.43 39.76
N ASP A 16 15.81 -21.17 39.36
CA ASP A 16 15.06 -20.87 38.14
C ASP A 16 14.39 -19.49 38.25
N ILE A 17 14.40 -18.71 37.16
CA ILE A 17 13.80 -17.36 37.09
C ILE A 17 12.35 -17.40 37.58
N ALA A 18 11.58 -18.40 37.12
CA ALA A 18 10.18 -18.60 37.49
C ALA A 18 9.94 -18.80 39.01
N THR A 19 10.97 -19.17 39.78
CA THR A 19 10.86 -19.38 41.24
C THR A 19 10.52 -18.08 41.96
N ASN A 20 11.12 -16.96 41.52
CA ASN A 20 11.01 -15.67 42.21
C ASN A 20 10.46 -14.56 41.32
N PHE A 21 10.61 -14.66 39.99
CA PHE A 21 10.17 -13.66 39.02
C PHE A 21 9.01 -14.20 38.20
N VAL A 22 7.89 -14.48 38.86
CA VAL A 22 6.69 -15.07 38.24
C VAL A 22 6.19 -14.18 37.10
N GLY A 23 6.09 -14.76 35.91
CA GLY A 23 5.67 -14.09 34.67
C GLY A 23 6.81 -13.57 33.80
N VAL A 24 8.05 -13.57 34.29
CA VAL A 24 9.24 -13.21 33.50
C VAL A 24 9.70 -14.46 32.73
N PRO A 25 9.98 -14.36 31.41
CA PRO A 25 10.40 -15.51 30.62
C PRO A 25 11.83 -15.96 30.98
N THR A 26 12.18 -17.18 30.56
CA THR A 26 13.56 -17.69 30.62
C THR A 26 14.40 -17.13 29.48
N ASP A 27 15.72 -17.33 29.52
CA ASP A 27 16.66 -16.97 28.44
C ASP A 27 16.55 -15.50 28.03
N LEU A 28 16.65 -14.61 29.02
CA LEU A 28 16.61 -13.18 28.84
C LEU A 28 17.93 -12.66 28.25
N ASP A 29 17.82 -11.66 27.38
CA ASP A 29 18.98 -10.99 26.79
C ASP A 29 19.55 -9.95 27.76
N ALA A 30 18.68 -9.16 28.40
CA ALA A 30 19.09 -8.13 29.36
C ALA A 30 18.05 -7.90 30.45
N ALA A 31 18.48 -7.24 31.53
CA ALA A 31 17.58 -6.73 32.56
C ALA A 31 18.12 -5.41 33.14
N SER A 32 17.26 -4.42 33.38
CA SER A 32 17.64 -3.19 34.08
C SER A 32 16.55 -2.74 35.04
N LEU A 33 16.94 -2.03 36.10
CA LEU A 33 16.03 -1.37 37.03
C LEU A 33 15.81 0.07 36.59
N TYR A 34 14.56 0.53 36.57
CA TYR A 34 14.25 1.91 36.17
C TYR A 34 13.69 2.75 37.32
N GLY A 35 14.53 3.68 37.78
CA GLY A 35 14.20 4.69 38.79
C GLY A 35 13.86 4.13 40.17
N ASP A 36 13.43 5.01 41.08
CA ASP A 36 13.11 4.65 42.48
C ASP A 36 11.77 3.90 42.63
N SER A 37 11.08 3.69 41.51
CA SER A 37 9.72 3.13 41.43
C SER A 37 9.63 1.65 41.80
N GLY A 38 10.75 0.92 41.79
CA GLY A 38 10.78 -0.51 42.10
C GLY A 38 10.29 -1.40 40.95
N ASN A 39 10.39 -0.93 39.70
CA ASN A 39 10.11 -1.73 38.51
C ASN A 39 11.41 -2.21 37.86
N ALA A 40 11.51 -3.51 37.62
CA ALA A 40 12.54 -4.12 36.80
C ALA A 40 12.02 -4.34 35.38
N TYR A 41 12.87 -4.16 34.38
CA TYR A 41 12.55 -4.39 32.99
C TYR A 41 13.46 -5.50 32.48
N PHE A 42 12.84 -6.56 31.97
CA PHE A 42 13.51 -7.72 31.42
C PHE A 42 13.31 -7.72 29.90
N PHE A 43 14.35 -7.98 29.12
CA PHE A 43 14.34 -7.89 27.67
C PHE A 43 14.66 -9.25 27.06
N LYS A 44 13.94 -9.63 26.00
CA LYS A 44 14.19 -10.83 25.22
C LYS A 44 13.66 -10.65 23.79
N GLY A 45 14.50 -10.84 22.80
CA GLY A 45 14.17 -10.59 21.40
C GLY A 45 13.72 -9.14 21.19
N ASP A 46 12.55 -8.95 20.59
CA ASP A 46 11.96 -7.63 20.39
C ASP A 46 10.99 -7.17 21.48
N GLU A 47 10.97 -7.88 22.60
CA GLU A 47 10.00 -7.70 23.67
C GLU A 47 10.66 -7.36 25.01
N TYR A 48 9.90 -6.66 25.85
CA TYR A 48 10.26 -6.42 27.23
C TYR A 48 9.09 -6.66 28.20
N TRP A 49 9.44 -7.07 29.42
CA TRP A 49 8.54 -7.28 30.54
C TRP A 49 8.91 -6.30 31.66
N ARG A 50 7.94 -5.51 32.11
CA ARG A 50 8.02 -4.72 33.33
C ARG A 50 7.51 -5.57 34.48
N TYR A 51 8.37 -5.79 35.43
CA TYR A 51 8.12 -6.53 36.65
C TYR A 51 8.07 -5.56 37.82
N ASP A 52 6.91 -5.49 38.46
CA ASP A 52 6.75 -4.74 39.70
C ASP A 52 7.41 -5.56 40.82
N VAL A 53 8.61 -5.14 41.22
CA VAL A 53 9.43 -5.85 42.22
C VAL A 53 8.71 -5.88 43.57
N ARG A 54 7.89 -4.87 43.89
CA ARG A 54 7.16 -4.77 45.15
C ARG A 54 5.96 -5.71 45.19
N LYS A 55 5.25 -5.86 44.06
CA LYS A 55 4.11 -6.78 43.93
C LYS A 55 4.51 -8.18 43.49
N SER A 56 5.80 -8.40 43.20
CA SER A 56 6.40 -9.65 42.75
C SER A 56 5.67 -10.29 41.56
N ARG A 57 5.32 -9.47 40.56
CA ARG A 57 4.66 -9.94 39.33
C ARG A 57 5.00 -9.06 38.14
N VAL A 58 4.98 -9.65 36.95
CA VAL A 58 4.92 -8.90 35.69
C VAL A 58 3.60 -8.13 35.60
N GLU A 59 3.66 -6.93 35.06
CA GLU A 59 2.48 -6.14 34.74
C GLU A 59 1.59 -6.84 33.69
N HIS A 60 0.28 -6.89 33.94
CA HIS A 60 -0.65 -7.78 33.22
C HIS A 60 -0.76 -7.52 31.70
N THR A 61 -0.19 -6.43 31.20
CA THR A 61 -0.23 -6.00 29.79
C THR A 61 1.08 -6.28 29.03
N LEU A 62 2.00 -7.06 29.60
CA LEU A 62 3.33 -7.33 29.05
C LEU A 62 3.53 -8.83 28.72
N PRO A 63 4.37 -9.20 27.73
CA PRO A 63 5.38 -8.36 27.08
C PRO A 63 4.83 -7.26 26.19
N MET A 64 5.61 -6.19 26.05
CA MET A 64 5.41 -5.15 25.05
C MET A 64 6.63 -5.10 24.15
N ALA A 65 6.42 -4.75 22.88
CA ALA A 65 7.54 -4.55 21.98
C ALA A 65 8.44 -3.42 22.49
N ILE A 66 9.76 -3.64 22.45
CA ILE A 66 10.78 -2.68 22.90
C ILE A 66 10.57 -1.35 22.19
N ARG A 67 10.32 -1.35 20.88
CA ARG A 67 10.03 -0.14 20.09
C ARG A 67 8.84 0.71 20.58
N VAL A 68 7.88 0.10 21.28
CA VAL A 68 6.68 0.78 21.78
C VAL A 68 6.96 1.45 23.12
N GLY A 69 7.58 0.71 24.06
CA GLY A 69 7.92 1.27 25.38
C GLY A 69 9.19 2.12 25.37
N TRP A 70 10.09 1.82 24.44
CA TRP A 70 11.44 2.39 24.34
C TRP A 70 11.72 2.84 22.89
N PRO A 71 11.03 3.88 22.40
CA PRO A 71 11.25 4.38 21.05
C PRO A 71 12.72 4.75 20.82
N GLY A 72 13.30 4.26 19.73
CA GLY A 72 14.71 4.47 19.39
C GLY A 72 15.69 3.46 19.97
N ILE A 73 15.23 2.49 20.78
CA ILE A 73 16.05 1.34 21.22
C ILE A 73 15.74 0.15 20.33
N GLY A 74 16.76 -0.35 19.62
CA GLY A 74 16.64 -1.50 18.71
C GLY A 74 16.65 -2.84 19.46
N PRO A 75 15.88 -3.84 19.02
CA PRO A 75 15.98 -5.21 19.50
C PRO A 75 17.03 -6.05 18.74
N PRO A 76 17.66 -7.06 19.37
CA PRO A 76 17.58 -7.37 20.80
C PRO A 76 18.38 -6.38 21.64
N VAL A 77 18.02 -6.26 22.92
CA VAL A 77 18.83 -5.54 23.91
C VAL A 77 19.76 -6.55 24.56
N ASP A 78 21.03 -6.52 24.18
CA ASP A 78 22.07 -7.45 24.63
C ASP A 78 22.54 -7.19 26.07
N ALA A 79 22.45 -5.93 26.52
CA ALA A 79 22.68 -5.56 27.90
C ALA A 79 21.94 -4.26 28.23
N ALA A 80 21.57 -4.09 29.50
CA ALA A 80 21.01 -2.84 29.99
C ALA A 80 21.46 -2.61 31.43
N PHE A 81 21.75 -1.36 31.80
CA PHE A 81 22.01 -1.02 33.20
C PHE A 81 21.64 0.44 33.50
N GLN A 82 21.41 0.70 34.79
CA GLN A 82 21.28 2.04 35.34
C GLN A 82 22.58 2.47 36.01
N SER A 83 23.12 3.64 35.66
CA SER A 83 24.28 4.21 36.36
C SER A 83 23.88 4.81 37.70
N SER A 84 24.85 5.04 38.59
CA SER A 84 24.63 5.56 39.95
C SER A 84 23.94 6.93 40.03
N ASN A 85 23.93 7.70 38.94
CA ASN A 85 23.20 8.97 38.81
C ASN A 85 21.80 8.81 38.19
N GLY A 86 21.30 7.58 38.07
CA GLY A 86 19.95 7.26 37.63
C GLY A 86 19.73 7.17 36.12
N ARG A 87 20.77 7.37 35.29
CA ARG A 87 20.66 7.29 33.81
C ARG A 87 20.65 5.84 33.34
N GLN A 88 19.89 5.56 32.29
CA GLN A 88 19.83 4.24 31.67
C GLN A 88 20.75 4.14 30.45
N TYR A 89 21.33 2.95 30.29
CA TYR A 89 22.13 2.57 29.14
C TYR A 89 21.64 1.22 28.63
N PHE A 90 21.45 1.12 27.32
CA PHE A 90 21.06 -0.10 26.61
C PHE A 90 22.09 -0.39 25.53
N PHE A 91 22.38 -1.66 25.29
CA PHE A 91 23.39 -2.10 24.33
C PHE A 91 22.73 -3.06 23.36
N SER A 92 23.00 -2.89 22.06
CA SER A 92 22.56 -3.77 21.00
C SER A 92 23.67 -3.81 19.93
N GLY A 93 24.24 -4.97 19.70
CA GLY A 93 25.43 -5.17 18.87
C GLY A 93 26.61 -4.33 19.36
N ASP A 94 27.16 -3.51 18.46
CA ASP A 94 28.29 -2.61 18.71
C ASP A 94 27.87 -1.21 19.18
N ARG A 95 26.58 -0.99 19.44
CA ARG A 95 26.01 0.34 19.77
C ARG A 95 25.45 0.37 21.17
N TYR A 96 25.46 1.56 21.78
CA TYR A 96 24.77 1.83 23.03
C TYR A 96 23.81 3.02 22.89
N TYR A 97 22.70 2.95 23.62
CA TYR A 97 21.60 3.90 23.58
C TYR A 97 21.39 4.48 24.98
N ARG A 98 21.15 5.79 25.05
CA ARG A 98 20.92 6.53 26.31
C ARG A 98 19.73 7.47 26.13
N PRO A 99 18.55 7.16 26.70
CA PRO A 99 17.37 8.03 26.65
C PRO A 99 17.65 9.42 27.26
N GLU A 100 17.14 10.48 26.64
CA GLU A 100 17.36 11.87 27.10
C GLU A 100 16.56 12.23 28.35
N ASN A 101 15.34 11.70 28.48
CA ASN A 101 14.49 11.92 29.64
C ASN A 101 14.51 10.71 30.59
N ASN A 102 14.67 10.98 31.89
CA ASN A 102 14.48 10.01 32.97
C ASN A 102 12.98 9.73 33.26
N SER A 103 12.06 10.18 32.40
CA SER A 103 10.63 9.94 32.54
C SER A 103 10.28 8.54 32.04
N TYR A 104 9.42 7.86 32.83
CA TYR A 104 8.95 6.51 32.59
C TYR A 104 8.53 6.26 31.12
N PRO A 105 8.73 5.05 30.58
CA PRO A 105 8.07 4.65 29.34
C PRO A 105 6.55 4.90 29.50
N LEU A 106 5.99 5.76 28.66
CA LEU A 106 4.66 6.35 28.83
C LEU A 106 3.58 5.27 28.69
N ASP A 107 2.82 5.05 29.77
CA ASP A 107 1.64 4.19 29.80
C ASP A 107 0.54 4.75 28.89
N SER A 108 0.20 4.01 27.84
CA SER A 108 -1.01 4.14 27.01
C SER A 108 -1.23 5.45 26.22
N ALA A 109 -1.72 5.27 25.00
CA ALA A 109 -2.12 6.32 24.08
C ALA A 109 -3.20 7.23 24.67
N SER A 110 -2.81 8.37 25.25
CA SER A 110 -3.61 9.59 25.47
C SER A 110 -2.76 10.62 26.23
N ASN A 111 -2.00 11.45 25.49
CA ASN A 111 -1.66 12.84 25.86
C ASN A 111 -0.53 13.37 24.97
N TRP A 112 -0.90 14.06 23.88
CA TRP A 112 -0.08 15.13 23.32
C TRP A 112 -0.90 16.18 22.56
N LEU A 113 -1.92 16.71 23.23
CA LEU A 113 -2.51 18.01 22.87
C LEU A 113 -2.76 18.79 24.16
N GLU A 114 -1.69 19.25 24.79
CA GLU A 114 -1.74 20.43 25.66
C GLU A 114 -0.83 21.51 25.07
N CYS A 115 -1.39 22.27 24.12
CA CYS A 115 -0.90 23.63 23.86
C CYS A 115 -1.39 24.52 25.00
N SER A 116 -0.53 24.80 25.97
CA SER A 116 -0.72 25.93 26.88
C SER A 116 0.05 27.12 26.35
N ASN A 117 -0.68 28.20 26.04
CA ASN A 117 -0.18 29.49 25.59
C ASN A 117 0.93 30.06 26.50
N GLY A 118 1.97 30.62 25.87
CA GLY A 118 2.95 31.46 26.55
C GLY A 118 3.99 31.98 25.55
N ASP A 119 3.94 33.28 25.30
CA ASP A 119 4.78 34.06 24.38
C ASP A 119 6.28 33.72 24.40
N HIS A 120 6.88 33.57 23.21
CA HIS A 120 7.92 34.46 22.67
C HIS A 120 8.50 33.92 21.35
N GLY A 121 8.41 34.73 20.30
CA GLY A 121 9.41 34.75 19.23
C GLY A 121 9.16 33.84 18.04
N MET A 122 8.56 34.43 16.99
CA MET A 122 8.50 33.90 15.64
C MET A 122 9.85 33.34 15.14
N GLY A 123 9.82 32.11 14.66
CA GLY A 123 10.81 31.53 13.77
C GLY A 123 10.07 30.54 12.89
N TRP A 124 9.65 31.00 11.72
CA TRP A 124 9.09 30.16 10.66
C TRP A 124 10.10 29.04 10.36
N ILE A 125 9.67 27.77 10.45
CA ILE A 125 10.27 26.72 9.64
C ILE A 125 9.23 26.35 8.60
N ASP A 126 9.64 26.63 7.37
CA ASP A 126 8.92 26.39 6.15
C ASP A 126 8.58 24.91 5.97
N VAL A 127 7.49 24.74 5.24
CA VAL A 127 6.96 23.50 4.68
C VAL A 127 8.03 22.88 3.77
N ASP A 128 8.85 21.92 4.24
CA ASP A 128 9.71 21.08 3.36
C ASP A 128 10.50 19.94 4.07
N ASP A 129 9.95 19.23 5.06
CA ASP A 129 10.69 18.11 5.70
C ASP A 129 9.93 16.78 5.87
N ASP A 130 9.11 16.43 4.87
CA ASP A 130 8.66 15.05 4.63
C ASP A 130 9.71 14.21 3.87
N ARG A 131 10.99 14.62 3.87
CA ARG A 131 12.06 13.97 3.08
C ARG A 131 13.12 13.23 3.88
N GLU A 132 13.09 13.24 5.21
CA GLU A 132 14.09 12.52 6.03
C GLU A 132 13.53 11.44 6.97
N LEU A 133 12.33 10.90 6.71
CA LEU A 133 11.79 9.73 7.44
C LEU A 133 11.66 8.43 6.62
N CYS A 134 12.15 8.41 5.37
CA CYS A 134 12.33 7.19 4.58
C CYS A 134 13.83 6.84 4.44
N SER A 135 14.55 6.77 5.56
CA SER A 135 15.95 6.36 5.55
C SER A 135 16.25 5.49 6.78
N LEU A 136 16.42 4.20 6.49
CA LEU A 136 17.07 3.14 7.27
C LEU A 136 16.16 2.23 8.14
N THR A 137 15.31 1.45 7.46
CA THR A 137 15.54 0.00 7.40
C THR A 137 15.83 -0.35 5.93
N THR A 138 16.91 -1.06 5.67
CA THR A 138 17.24 -1.57 4.34
C THR A 138 16.30 -2.73 3.99
N GLU A 139 15.06 -2.39 3.67
CA GLU A 139 14.06 -3.32 3.20
C GLU A 139 14.17 -3.44 1.67
N CYS A 140 14.52 -4.64 1.21
CA CYS A 140 14.72 -4.95 -0.20
C CYS A 140 13.49 -5.66 -0.75
N ILE A 141 12.97 -5.20 -1.89
CA ILE A 141 11.86 -5.89 -2.56
C ILE A 141 12.29 -7.28 -2.99
N SER A 142 11.42 -8.27 -2.79
CA SER A 142 11.71 -9.63 -3.21
C SER A 142 12.16 -9.76 -4.66
N GLY A 143 13.21 -10.54 -4.89
CA GLY A 143 13.75 -10.84 -6.22
C GLY A 143 12.87 -11.75 -7.08
N ILE A 144 11.65 -12.04 -6.64
CA ILE A 144 10.71 -12.95 -7.31
C ILE A 144 9.75 -12.13 -8.17
N PHE A 145 9.84 -12.31 -9.49
CA PHE A 145 8.94 -11.70 -10.47
C PHE A 145 7.98 -12.74 -11.05
N ASP A 146 6.79 -12.32 -11.48
CA ASP A 146 5.94 -13.13 -12.35
C ASP A 146 6.38 -13.00 -13.82
N THR A 147 6.90 -11.83 -14.22
CA THR A 147 7.55 -11.67 -15.53
C THR A 147 8.42 -10.41 -15.56
N ILE A 148 9.35 -10.34 -16.50
CA ILE A 148 10.19 -9.17 -16.77
C ILE A 148 10.26 -8.93 -18.27
N THR A 149 10.17 -7.67 -18.72
CA THR A 149 10.38 -7.34 -20.13
C THR A 149 10.95 -5.95 -20.29
N ARG A 150 11.73 -5.80 -21.35
CA ARG A 150 12.01 -4.49 -21.92
C ARG A 150 10.83 -4.05 -22.80
N THR A 151 10.62 -2.76 -22.91
CA THR A 151 9.59 -2.15 -23.76
C THR A 151 10.25 -1.22 -24.78
N SER A 152 9.50 -0.81 -25.81
CA SER A 152 10.03 0.06 -26.87
C SER A 152 10.32 1.49 -26.44
N ASP A 153 9.94 1.88 -25.22
CA ASP A 153 10.36 3.15 -24.60
C ASP A 153 11.82 3.09 -24.10
N GLY A 154 12.48 1.93 -24.20
CA GLY A 154 13.87 1.71 -23.81
C GLY A 154 14.03 1.15 -22.40
N ASN A 155 12.98 1.17 -21.58
CA ASN A 155 13.00 0.81 -20.16
C ASN A 155 12.76 -0.69 -19.95
N THR A 156 13.20 -1.20 -18.80
CA THR A 156 12.87 -2.55 -18.34
C THR A 156 11.93 -2.49 -17.15
N TYR A 157 10.90 -3.33 -17.20
CA TYR A 157 9.87 -3.43 -16.19
C TYR A 157 9.78 -4.87 -15.67
N ALA A 158 9.82 -5.01 -14.35
CA ALA A 158 9.63 -6.26 -13.63
C ALA A 158 8.28 -6.25 -12.94
N PHE A 159 7.51 -7.33 -13.09
CA PHE A 159 6.11 -7.41 -12.69
C PHE A 159 5.92 -8.45 -11.60
N LYS A 160 5.13 -8.14 -10.58
CA LYS A 160 4.71 -9.08 -9.55
C LYS A 160 3.32 -8.74 -9.04
N GLY A 161 2.42 -9.70 -9.11
CA GLY A 161 1.05 -9.52 -8.68
C GLY A 161 0.38 -8.33 -9.41
N GLY A 162 -0.09 -7.36 -8.64
CA GLY A 162 -0.69 -6.12 -9.17
C GLY A 162 0.28 -4.97 -9.43
N LEU A 163 1.59 -5.19 -9.25
CA LEU A 163 2.61 -4.15 -9.22
C LEU A 163 3.64 -4.34 -10.32
N VAL A 164 4.29 -3.23 -10.67
CA VAL A 164 5.40 -3.18 -11.60
C VAL A 164 6.50 -2.30 -11.02
N ALA A 165 7.75 -2.72 -11.13
CA ALA A 165 8.93 -1.92 -10.85
C ALA A 165 9.67 -1.63 -12.15
N GLN A 166 10.18 -0.41 -12.32
CA GLN A 166 11.08 -0.06 -13.40
C GLN A 166 12.52 -0.22 -12.90
N LEU A 167 13.34 -0.97 -13.63
CA LEU A 167 14.76 -1.12 -13.31
C LEU A 167 15.57 0.06 -13.86
N THR A 168 16.66 0.39 -13.18
CA THR A 168 17.64 1.38 -13.66
C THR A 168 18.27 0.92 -14.97
N GLU A 169 18.81 1.86 -15.75
CA GLU A 169 19.38 1.57 -17.08
C GLU A 169 20.57 0.60 -17.03
N ASP A 170 21.38 0.68 -15.97
CA ASP A 170 22.48 -0.23 -15.70
C ASP A 170 22.02 -1.58 -15.13
N GLY A 171 20.73 -1.71 -14.81
CA GLY A 171 20.10 -2.91 -14.29
C GLY A 171 20.52 -3.26 -12.87
N THR A 172 21.05 -2.31 -12.10
CA THR A 172 21.56 -2.55 -10.74
C THR A 172 20.63 -2.10 -9.63
N GLY A 173 19.45 -1.55 -9.96
CA GLY A 173 18.49 -1.09 -8.96
C GLY A 173 17.11 -0.78 -9.53
N ILE A 174 16.27 -0.18 -8.69
CA ILE A 174 14.90 0.24 -9.03
C ILE A 174 14.86 1.77 -9.16
N VAL A 175 14.18 2.27 -10.19
CA VAL A 175 13.96 3.70 -10.38
C VAL A 175 13.11 4.26 -9.24
N SER A 176 13.47 5.43 -8.72
CA SER A 176 12.74 6.10 -7.62
C SER A 176 11.25 6.28 -7.94
N GLY A 177 10.40 6.06 -6.94
CA GLY A 177 8.94 6.07 -7.08
C GLY A 177 8.36 4.80 -7.71
N TYR A 178 9.08 3.68 -7.65
CA TYR A 178 8.53 2.35 -7.94
C TYR A 178 8.66 1.47 -6.70
N PRO A 179 7.81 0.44 -6.53
CA PRO A 179 6.85 -0.12 -7.49
C PRO A 179 5.52 0.64 -7.55
N LYS A 180 4.87 0.58 -8.72
CA LYS A 180 3.56 1.20 -8.99
C LYS A 180 2.52 0.14 -9.35
N PRO A 181 1.21 0.43 -9.21
CA PRO A 181 0.16 -0.42 -9.79
C PRO A 181 0.37 -0.61 -11.30
N ILE A 182 0.23 -1.84 -11.80
CA ILE A 182 0.37 -2.15 -13.23
C ILE A 182 -0.55 -1.26 -14.06
N CYS A 183 -1.81 -1.04 -13.65
CA CYS A 183 -2.73 -0.20 -14.40
C CYS A 183 -2.35 1.28 -14.46
N ALA A 184 -1.49 1.76 -13.55
CA ALA A 184 -1.02 3.15 -13.56
C ALA A 184 0.06 3.36 -14.62
N VAL A 185 0.93 2.37 -14.81
CA VAL A 185 2.04 2.43 -15.78
C VAL A 185 1.63 1.86 -17.13
N PHE A 186 0.88 0.76 -17.13
CA PHE A 186 0.35 0.04 -18.29
C PHE A 186 -1.19 0.04 -18.30
N PRO A 187 -1.84 1.16 -18.67
CA PRO A 187 -3.30 1.23 -18.73
C PRO A 187 -3.90 0.13 -19.60
N GLY A 188 -4.80 -0.68 -19.01
CA GLY A 188 -5.48 -1.80 -19.69
C GLY A 188 -4.78 -3.15 -19.60
N LEU A 189 -3.58 -3.21 -19.01
CA LEU A 189 -2.86 -4.47 -18.75
C LEU A 189 -3.34 -5.09 -17.43
N PRO A 190 -3.58 -6.41 -17.35
CA PRO A 190 -4.05 -7.05 -16.13
C PRO A 190 -2.90 -7.25 -15.12
N SER A 191 -3.27 -7.50 -13.86
CA SER A 191 -2.36 -8.00 -12.83
C SER A 191 -2.05 -9.49 -13.01
N ASN A 192 -1.11 -10.04 -12.24
CA ASN A 192 -0.71 -11.45 -12.19
C ASN A 192 -0.46 -11.99 -13.61
N LEU A 193 0.51 -11.39 -14.29
CA LEU A 193 0.92 -11.76 -15.63
C LEU A 193 1.73 -13.05 -15.55
N ASP A 194 1.56 -13.98 -16.48
CA ASP A 194 2.31 -15.24 -16.43
C ASP A 194 3.64 -15.14 -17.20
N ALA A 195 3.71 -14.33 -18.26
CA ALA A 195 4.92 -14.18 -19.06
C ALA A 195 4.89 -12.89 -19.91
N SER A 196 6.03 -12.49 -20.45
CA SER A 196 6.13 -11.40 -21.42
C SER A 196 7.27 -11.59 -22.42
N ILE A 197 7.16 -10.96 -23.59
CA ILE A 197 8.19 -11.00 -24.63
C ILE A 197 8.19 -9.68 -25.42
N LEU A 198 9.38 -9.11 -25.66
CA LEU A 198 9.57 -7.98 -26.56
C LEU A 198 9.88 -8.50 -27.97
N TYR A 199 9.08 -8.08 -28.96
CA TYR A 199 9.33 -8.40 -30.37
C TYR A 199 10.27 -7.38 -31.01
N PRO A 200 10.99 -7.73 -32.09
CA PRO A 200 11.85 -6.81 -32.83
C PRO A 200 11.10 -5.61 -33.43
N SER A 201 9.78 -5.73 -33.60
CA SER A 201 8.92 -4.62 -34.01
C SER A 201 8.74 -3.53 -32.94
N GLY A 202 9.33 -3.68 -31.75
CA GLY A 202 9.10 -2.80 -30.60
C GLY A 202 7.74 -3.03 -29.91
N LYS A 203 7.10 -4.18 -30.14
CA LYS A 203 5.83 -4.52 -29.48
C LYS A 203 6.11 -5.50 -28.36
N SER A 204 5.66 -5.21 -27.16
CA SER A 204 5.70 -6.18 -26.06
C SER A 204 4.40 -6.97 -26.04
N TYR A 205 4.50 -8.27 -25.83
CA TYR A 205 3.37 -9.17 -25.67
C TYR A 205 3.40 -9.70 -24.24
N PHE A 206 2.25 -9.66 -23.58
CA PHE A 206 2.08 -10.10 -22.19
C PHE A 206 1.03 -11.21 -22.16
N TYR A 207 1.26 -12.25 -21.38
CA TYR A 207 0.40 -13.43 -21.33
C TYR A 207 -0.22 -13.59 -19.96
N LYS A 208 -1.48 -14.01 -19.93
CA LYS A 208 -2.18 -14.40 -18.70
C LYS A 208 -3.27 -15.40 -19.03
N GLY A 209 -3.21 -16.57 -18.42
CA GLY A 209 -4.18 -17.61 -18.62
C GLY A 209 -4.19 -18.12 -20.08
N ASP A 210 -5.36 -18.01 -20.71
CA ASP A 210 -5.59 -18.30 -22.13
C ASP A 210 -5.50 -17.05 -23.03
N LYS A 211 -5.17 -15.88 -22.47
CA LYS A 211 -5.15 -14.59 -23.17
C LYS A 211 -3.75 -14.02 -23.29
N TYR A 212 -3.60 -13.12 -24.26
CA TYR A 212 -2.45 -12.25 -24.37
C TYR A 212 -2.85 -10.81 -24.73
N TRP A 213 -2.04 -9.87 -24.27
CA TRP A 213 -2.11 -8.44 -24.54
C TRP A 213 -0.89 -8.04 -25.37
N ARG A 214 -1.02 -6.96 -26.14
CA ARG A 214 0.09 -6.36 -26.86
C ARG A 214 0.18 -4.90 -26.50
N THR A 215 1.39 -4.38 -26.31
CA THR A 215 1.65 -2.96 -26.02
C THR A 215 2.60 -2.33 -27.03
N THR A 216 2.51 -1.00 -27.11
CA THR A 216 3.53 -0.11 -27.67
C THR A 216 4.07 0.75 -26.53
N GLY A 217 5.35 0.60 -26.19
CA GLY A 217 5.86 1.08 -24.90
C GLY A 217 4.99 0.50 -23.77
N THR A 218 4.35 1.37 -23.01
CA THR A 218 3.45 0.98 -21.92
C THR A 218 1.95 1.00 -22.29
N THR A 219 1.59 1.43 -23.50
CA THR A 219 0.18 1.53 -23.91
C THR A 219 -0.32 0.22 -24.52
N VAL A 220 -1.40 -0.35 -23.98
CA VAL A 220 -2.06 -1.53 -24.58
C VAL A 220 -2.70 -1.15 -25.92
N ASP A 221 -2.36 -1.90 -26.96
CA ASP A 221 -2.92 -1.73 -28.30
C ASP A 221 -4.42 -2.05 -28.31
N SER A 222 -5.18 -1.37 -29.18
CA SER A 222 -6.60 -1.63 -29.35
C SER A 222 -6.88 -3.07 -29.82
N ASN A 223 -8.04 -3.61 -29.42
CA ASN A 223 -8.48 -4.99 -29.73
C ASN A 223 -7.68 -6.11 -29.05
N TYR A 224 -7.09 -5.80 -27.90
CA TYR A 224 -6.53 -6.76 -26.94
C TYR A 224 -7.34 -6.74 -25.64
N PRO A 225 -7.42 -7.85 -24.89
CA PRO A 225 -6.72 -9.12 -25.11
C PRO A 225 -7.24 -9.96 -26.27
N ARG A 226 -6.44 -10.95 -26.68
CA ARG A 226 -6.80 -12.00 -27.65
C ARG A 226 -6.45 -13.39 -27.11
N ASP A 227 -7.03 -14.43 -27.69
CA ASP A 227 -6.74 -15.82 -27.31
C ASP A 227 -5.36 -16.25 -27.77
N ILE A 228 -4.57 -16.86 -26.88
CA ILE A 228 -3.26 -17.46 -27.23
C ILE A 228 -3.43 -18.44 -28.38
N ALA A 229 -4.48 -19.28 -28.36
CA ALA A 229 -4.79 -20.24 -29.41
C ALA A 229 -4.97 -19.64 -30.82
N ARG A 230 -5.28 -18.33 -30.92
CA ARG A 230 -5.42 -17.62 -32.19
C ARG A 230 -4.15 -16.89 -32.63
N GLY A 231 -3.38 -16.36 -31.67
CA GLY A 231 -2.19 -15.55 -31.96
C GLY A 231 -0.87 -16.32 -31.93
N PHE A 232 -0.85 -17.47 -31.25
CA PHE A 232 0.32 -18.26 -30.90
C PHE A 232 -0.01 -19.75 -31.02
N LEU A 233 -0.25 -20.20 -32.26
CA LEU A 233 -0.71 -21.57 -32.52
C LEU A 233 0.30 -22.61 -31.97
N GLY A 234 -0.21 -23.57 -31.20
CA GLY A 234 0.58 -24.64 -30.60
C GLY A 234 1.29 -24.26 -29.29
N VAL A 235 1.23 -23.00 -28.85
CA VAL A 235 1.72 -22.58 -27.53
C VAL A 235 0.66 -22.96 -26.48
N PRO A 236 1.04 -23.59 -25.34
CA PRO A 236 0.10 -23.91 -24.28
C PRO A 236 -0.41 -22.64 -23.57
N ILE A 237 -1.56 -22.76 -22.89
CA ILE A 237 -2.06 -21.72 -21.96
C ILE A 237 -1.35 -21.84 -20.60
N ASN A 238 -1.40 -20.80 -19.76
CA ASN A 238 -0.73 -20.74 -18.44
C ASN A 238 0.77 -21.10 -18.57
N ILE A 239 1.49 -20.32 -19.37
CA ILE A 239 2.95 -20.44 -19.55
C ILE A 239 3.66 -19.72 -18.42
N ASP A 240 4.80 -20.22 -17.96
CA ASP A 240 5.52 -19.64 -16.83
C ASP A 240 6.54 -18.58 -17.27
N ALA A 241 7.04 -18.66 -18.50
CA ALA A 241 7.93 -17.64 -19.06
C ALA A 241 7.92 -17.66 -20.60
N ALA A 242 8.37 -16.58 -21.20
CA ALA A 242 8.58 -16.48 -22.64
C ALA A 242 9.87 -15.71 -22.94
N LEU A 243 10.59 -16.10 -23.99
CA LEU A 243 11.87 -15.50 -24.36
C LEU A 243 11.97 -15.37 -25.87
N LEU A 244 12.32 -14.18 -26.37
CA LEU A 244 12.78 -14.04 -27.74
C LEU A 244 14.27 -14.34 -27.79
N TYR A 245 14.69 -15.27 -28.65
CA TYR A 245 16.09 -15.67 -28.74
C TYR A 245 16.86 -14.80 -29.74
N GLY A 246 17.31 -13.64 -29.27
CA GLY A 246 17.98 -12.64 -30.11
C GLY A 246 17.15 -12.27 -31.34
N ASP A 247 17.83 -11.99 -32.45
CA ASP A 247 17.17 -11.58 -33.69
C ASP A 247 16.76 -12.78 -34.58
N SER A 248 16.75 -14.00 -34.03
CA SER A 248 16.51 -15.23 -34.79
C SER A 248 15.08 -15.38 -35.32
N GLY A 249 14.14 -14.57 -34.84
CA GLY A 249 12.71 -14.74 -35.11
C GLY A 249 12.12 -15.99 -34.45
N ILE A 250 12.78 -16.53 -33.41
CA ILE A 250 12.30 -17.67 -32.64
C ILE A 250 11.99 -17.23 -31.21
N ALA A 251 10.77 -17.55 -30.77
CA ALA A 251 10.37 -17.41 -29.39
C ALA A 251 10.35 -18.80 -28.72
N TYR A 252 10.76 -18.83 -27.45
CA TYR A 252 10.65 -20.00 -26.61
C TYR A 252 9.67 -19.71 -25.49
N PHE A 253 8.76 -20.65 -25.27
CA PHE A 253 7.76 -20.60 -24.21
C PHE A 253 8.05 -21.72 -23.21
N PHE A 254 8.00 -21.42 -21.93
CA PHE A 254 8.35 -22.34 -20.85
C PHE A 254 7.11 -22.65 -20.02
N LYS A 255 6.97 -23.90 -19.61
CA LYS A 255 5.91 -24.34 -18.69
C LYS A 255 6.36 -25.58 -17.92
N GLY A 256 6.41 -25.48 -16.60
CA GLY A 256 7.00 -26.47 -15.73
C GLY A 256 8.44 -26.76 -16.13
N LYS A 257 8.72 -28.02 -16.45
CA LYS A 257 10.06 -28.48 -16.88
C LYS A 257 10.19 -28.60 -18.41
N ASP A 258 9.19 -28.12 -19.14
CA ASP A 258 9.07 -28.26 -20.59
C ASP A 258 9.17 -26.90 -21.28
N TYR A 259 9.60 -26.90 -22.54
CA TYR A 259 9.63 -25.70 -23.37
C TYR A 259 9.16 -25.98 -24.81
N TRP A 260 8.62 -24.95 -25.45
CA TRP A 260 8.10 -24.96 -26.81
C TRP A 260 8.86 -23.96 -27.67
N ARG A 261 9.25 -24.35 -28.88
CA ARG A 261 9.92 -23.48 -29.85
C ARG A 261 8.93 -22.98 -30.89
N TYR A 262 8.62 -21.70 -30.84
CA TYR A 262 7.70 -21.01 -31.72
C TYR A 262 8.43 -20.22 -32.79
N ASN A 263 8.07 -20.43 -34.05
CA ASN A 263 8.61 -19.66 -35.16
C ASN A 263 7.71 -18.44 -35.42
N LEU A 264 8.24 -17.22 -35.27
CA LEU A 264 7.46 -15.99 -35.49
C LEU A 264 7.02 -15.83 -36.95
N ARG A 265 7.79 -16.38 -37.91
CA ARG A 265 7.47 -16.33 -39.34
C ARG A 265 6.34 -17.29 -39.69
N ASP A 266 6.43 -18.53 -39.21
CA ASP A 266 5.45 -19.57 -39.53
C ASP A 266 4.22 -19.49 -38.61
N GLN A 267 4.31 -18.70 -37.53
CA GLN A 267 3.28 -18.49 -36.51
C GLN A 267 2.77 -19.79 -35.89
N THR A 268 3.67 -20.75 -35.67
CA THR A 268 3.33 -22.03 -35.06
C THR A 268 4.51 -22.60 -34.27
N VAL A 269 4.19 -23.45 -33.29
CA VAL A 269 5.19 -24.28 -32.62
C VAL A 269 5.65 -25.41 -33.56
N ASN A 270 6.93 -25.72 -33.51
CA ASN A 270 7.49 -26.88 -34.17
C ASN A 270 6.93 -28.19 -33.56
N HIS A 271 6.47 -29.10 -34.42
CA HIS A 271 5.79 -30.35 -34.04
C HIS A 271 6.59 -31.31 -33.13
N ILE A 272 7.92 -31.14 -33.02
CA ILE A 272 8.79 -31.96 -32.15
C ILE A 272 8.67 -31.55 -30.67
N PHE A 273 8.10 -30.37 -30.38
CA PHE A 273 7.99 -29.81 -29.04
C PHE A 273 6.68 -30.24 -28.35
N PRO A 274 6.64 -30.30 -26.99
CA PRO A 274 7.65 -29.83 -26.06
C PRO A 274 8.89 -30.71 -25.91
N LEU A 275 10.00 -30.10 -25.49
CA LEU A 275 11.19 -30.78 -24.99
C LEU A 275 11.47 -30.37 -23.54
N LYS A 276 12.30 -31.13 -22.82
CA LYS A 276 12.68 -30.77 -21.44
C LYS A 276 13.71 -29.65 -21.44
N ILE A 277 13.54 -28.68 -20.52
CA ILE A 277 14.43 -27.52 -20.41
C ILE A 277 15.89 -27.96 -20.27
N ARG A 278 16.16 -28.91 -19.36
CA ARG A 278 17.51 -29.43 -19.10
C ARG A 278 18.21 -30.05 -20.32
N ASP A 279 17.44 -30.51 -21.30
CA ASP A 279 17.98 -31.19 -22.50
C ASP A 279 18.29 -30.16 -23.61
N GLY A 280 17.65 -28.98 -23.58
CA GLY A 280 17.80 -27.92 -24.59
C GLY A 280 18.57 -26.68 -24.14
N TRP A 281 18.61 -26.42 -22.83
CA TRP A 281 19.17 -25.23 -22.20
C TRP A 281 20.22 -25.63 -21.17
N ASN A 282 21.46 -25.87 -21.63
CA ASN A 282 22.49 -26.44 -20.76
C ASN A 282 22.77 -25.53 -19.56
N GLY A 283 22.82 -26.09 -18.36
CA GLY A 283 23.03 -25.33 -17.12
C GLY A 283 21.75 -24.73 -16.53
N ILE A 284 20.59 -24.88 -17.18
CA ILE A 284 19.27 -24.55 -16.63
C ILE A 284 18.51 -25.87 -16.39
N ASP A 285 18.55 -26.40 -15.16
CA ASP A 285 17.84 -27.65 -14.78
C ASP A 285 16.66 -27.38 -13.82
N THR A 286 15.92 -26.31 -14.08
CA THR A 286 14.78 -25.89 -13.27
C THR A 286 13.65 -25.34 -14.13
N HIS A 287 12.47 -25.13 -13.54
CA HIS A 287 11.44 -24.30 -14.17
C HIS A 287 11.90 -22.83 -14.20
N VAL A 288 11.31 -22.05 -15.10
CA VAL A 288 11.65 -20.66 -15.34
C VAL A 288 10.41 -19.83 -15.04
N ASP A 289 10.51 -18.91 -14.08
CA ASP A 289 9.44 -18.00 -13.66
C ASP A 289 9.39 -16.74 -14.51
N ALA A 290 10.53 -16.33 -15.07
CA ALA A 290 10.60 -15.26 -16.05
C ALA A 290 11.84 -15.41 -16.92
N ALA A 291 11.79 -14.92 -18.14
CA ALA A 291 12.96 -14.85 -19.01
C ALA A 291 12.86 -13.64 -19.92
N PHE A 292 14.00 -13.04 -20.24
CA PHE A 292 14.06 -11.95 -21.22
C PHE A 292 15.48 -11.75 -21.74
N GLN A 293 15.60 -10.92 -22.77
CA GLN A 293 16.89 -10.46 -23.27
C GLN A 293 17.18 -9.06 -22.75
N TRP A 294 18.38 -8.84 -22.18
CA TRP A 294 18.82 -7.52 -21.73
C TRP A 294 19.45 -6.70 -22.86
N SER A 295 19.76 -5.43 -22.60
CA SER A 295 20.40 -4.51 -23.54
C SER A 295 21.80 -4.96 -24.00
N ASP A 296 22.44 -5.87 -23.26
CA ASP A 296 23.72 -6.48 -23.64
C ASP A 296 23.59 -7.64 -24.65
N GLY A 297 22.35 -7.94 -25.08
CA GLY A 297 22.03 -9.00 -26.03
C GLY A 297 22.00 -10.41 -25.44
N ARG A 298 22.26 -10.58 -24.14
CA ARG A 298 22.21 -11.89 -23.48
C ARG A 298 20.83 -12.21 -22.93
N GLN A 299 20.56 -13.51 -22.80
CA GLN A 299 19.31 -14.01 -22.26
C GLN A 299 19.48 -14.29 -20.77
N TYR A 300 18.50 -13.84 -20.00
CA TYR A 300 18.47 -14.00 -18.55
C TYR A 300 17.23 -14.80 -18.17
N PHE A 301 17.43 -15.78 -17.29
CA PHE A 301 16.40 -16.68 -16.79
C PHE A 301 16.26 -16.50 -15.28
N PHE A 302 15.04 -16.47 -14.77
CA PHE A 302 14.73 -16.20 -13.37
C PHE A 302 13.93 -17.35 -12.79
N ASN A 303 14.21 -17.70 -11.54
CA ASN A 303 13.45 -18.69 -10.79
C ASN A 303 13.69 -18.47 -9.29
N ARG A 304 12.61 -18.31 -8.52
CA ARG A 304 12.63 -18.20 -7.04
C ARG A 304 13.71 -17.25 -6.49
N GLY A 305 13.78 -16.04 -7.01
CA GLY A 305 14.72 -15.02 -6.52
C GLY A 305 16.16 -15.20 -6.98
N MET A 306 16.42 -16.20 -7.81
CA MET A 306 17.72 -16.46 -8.44
C MET A 306 17.64 -16.23 -9.94
N TYR A 307 18.77 -15.88 -10.56
CA TYR A 307 18.84 -15.73 -12.01
C TYR A 307 20.09 -16.37 -12.63
N TRP A 308 19.99 -16.71 -13.91
CA TRP A 308 21.06 -17.22 -14.75
C TRP A 308 21.25 -16.31 -15.93
N LYS A 309 22.51 -16.04 -16.26
CA LYS A 309 22.91 -15.39 -17.51
C LYS A 309 23.33 -16.45 -18.52
N TYR A 310 22.77 -16.41 -19.71
CA TYR A 310 22.96 -17.46 -20.72
C TYR A 310 23.86 -16.98 -21.85
N ASN A 311 24.88 -17.79 -22.15
CA ASN A 311 25.76 -17.58 -23.29
C ASN A 311 25.16 -18.31 -24.52
N ALA A 312 24.54 -17.53 -25.40
CA ALA A 312 23.93 -18.04 -26.63
C ALA A 312 24.93 -18.75 -27.57
N THR A 313 26.19 -18.31 -27.60
CA THR A 313 27.25 -18.91 -28.45
C THR A 313 27.73 -20.24 -27.90
N GLY A 314 27.89 -20.33 -26.57
CA GLY A 314 28.28 -21.56 -25.88
C GLY A 314 27.13 -22.54 -25.66
N ASN A 315 25.89 -22.12 -25.95
CA ASN A 315 24.66 -22.83 -25.63
C ASN A 315 24.64 -23.37 -24.19
N ARG A 316 24.98 -22.52 -23.22
CA ARG A 316 25.03 -22.86 -21.79
C ARG A 316 24.87 -21.62 -20.92
N ALA A 317 24.33 -21.77 -19.71
CA ALA A 317 24.47 -20.80 -18.65
C ALA A 317 25.96 -20.49 -18.40
N GLU A 318 26.29 -19.21 -18.17
CA GLU A 318 27.65 -18.79 -17.84
C GLU A 318 28.09 -19.43 -16.50
N ASP A 319 29.39 -19.73 -16.36
CA ASP A 319 29.93 -20.29 -15.11
C ASP A 319 29.78 -19.27 -13.96
N GLY A 320 29.48 -19.74 -12.74
CA GLY A 320 29.22 -18.89 -11.57
C GLY A 320 27.75 -18.52 -11.34
N TYR A 321 26.84 -18.96 -12.22
CA TYR A 321 25.40 -18.81 -12.04
C TYR A 321 24.75 -20.09 -11.45
N PRO A 322 23.62 -19.97 -10.71
CA PRO A 322 22.82 -18.75 -10.53
C PRO A 322 23.36 -17.77 -9.49
N LEU A 323 22.94 -16.51 -9.61
CA LEU A 323 23.17 -15.45 -8.63
C LEU A 323 21.83 -14.91 -8.06
N PRO A 324 21.82 -14.29 -6.86
CA PRO A 324 20.61 -13.69 -6.30
C PRO A 324 20.15 -12.47 -7.10
N VAL A 325 18.84 -12.37 -7.32
CA VAL A 325 18.24 -11.23 -8.04
C VAL A 325 18.36 -9.95 -7.21
N THR A 326 18.13 -10.04 -5.89
CA THR A 326 18.13 -8.89 -4.97
C THR A 326 19.44 -8.11 -5.02
N SER A 327 20.58 -8.79 -4.89
CA SER A 327 21.90 -8.15 -4.94
C SER A 327 22.34 -7.70 -6.34
N SER A 328 21.82 -8.33 -7.39
CA SER A 328 22.32 -8.12 -8.76
C SER A 328 21.45 -7.22 -9.62
N TRP A 329 20.15 -7.16 -9.34
CA TRP A 329 19.16 -6.42 -10.15
C TRP A 329 18.42 -5.34 -9.38
N LEU A 330 18.35 -5.46 -8.05
CA LEU A 330 17.55 -4.57 -7.20
C LEU A 330 18.41 -3.69 -6.28
N GLY A 331 19.74 -3.85 -6.31
CA GLY A 331 20.69 -2.98 -5.61
C GLY A 331 20.80 -3.24 -4.10
N CYS A 332 20.28 -4.38 -3.65
CA CYS A 332 20.19 -4.70 -2.24
C CYS A 332 21.56 -5.10 -1.67
N GLN A 333 21.85 -4.60 -0.47
CA GLN A 333 23.09 -4.88 0.24
C GLN A 333 22.98 -6.19 1.03
N GLU A 334 24.13 -6.76 1.41
CA GLU A 334 24.16 -7.91 2.31
C GLU A 334 23.58 -7.51 3.68
N GLY A 335 22.52 -8.20 4.10
CA GLY A 335 21.84 -7.97 5.38
C GLY A 335 20.48 -7.28 5.26
N ASP A 336 20.07 -6.88 4.05
CA ASP A 336 18.75 -6.31 3.79
C ASP A 336 17.64 -7.35 4.07
N SER A 337 16.59 -6.96 4.79
CA SER A 337 15.41 -7.81 4.98
C SER A 337 14.56 -7.81 3.71
N GLU A 338 14.26 -9.00 3.18
CA GLU A 338 13.42 -9.14 1.99
C GLU A 338 11.94 -8.90 2.34
N ILE A 339 11.31 -7.95 1.66
CA ILE A 339 9.88 -7.64 1.80
C ILE A 339 9.12 -8.11 0.56
N ASP A 340 7.89 -8.61 0.76
CA ASP A 340 7.04 -8.99 -0.37
C ASP A 340 6.68 -7.74 -1.18
N TRP A 341 6.45 -7.91 -2.49
CA TRP A 341 5.98 -6.84 -3.37
C TRP A 341 4.72 -6.18 -2.85
N THR A 342 3.86 -6.93 -2.16
CA THR A 342 2.67 -6.37 -1.56
C THR A 342 2.96 -5.47 -0.37
N ASP A 343 4.10 -5.64 0.29
CA ASP A 343 4.47 -4.93 1.50
C ASP A 343 5.30 -3.66 1.20
N VAL A 344 5.71 -3.47 -0.06
CA VAL A 344 6.44 -2.29 -0.51
C VAL A 344 5.56 -1.04 -0.41
N CYS A 345 5.92 -0.16 0.53
CA CYS A 345 5.29 1.14 0.71
C CYS A 345 5.88 2.18 -0.24
N GLU A 346 5.09 2.72 -1.16
CA GLU A 346 5.22 4.15 -1.49
C GLU A 346 4.72 4.99 -0.30
N PRO A 347 5.17 6.24 -0.13
CA PRO A 347 4.64 7.17 0.87
C PRO A 347 3.10 7.26 0.87
N ASP A 348 2.45 7.12 -0.30
CA ASP A 348 0.99 7.12 -0.42
C ASP A 348 0.32 5.74 -0.20
N LEU A 349 1.08 4.64 -0.24
CA LEU A 349 0.61 3.26 -0.05
C LEU A 349 0.73 2.77 1.40
N CYS A 350 1.57 3.39 2.22
CA CYS A 350 1.63 3.10 3.66
C CYS A 350 0.33 3.52 4.39
N THR A 351 -0.47 4.41 3.79
CA THR A 351 -1.87 4.66 4.17
C THR A 351 -2.87 3.62 3.65
N ALA A 352 -2.46 2.48 3.09
CA ALA A 352 -3.41 1.53 2.48
C ALA A 352 -3.32 0.08 3.01
N ARG A 353 -2.15 -0.42 3.43
CA ARG A 353 -1.99 -1.89 3.49
C ARG A 353 -1.99 -2.60 4.83
N LEU A 354 -1.50 -2.03 5.93
CA LEU A 354 -1.62 -2.69 7.26
C LEU A 354 -2.09 -1.77 8.39
N ALA A 355 -2.40 -0.51 8.07
CA ALA A 355 -2.72 0.49 9.07
C ALA A 355 -3.82 1.50 8.65
N SER A 356 -4.81 1.16 7.81
CA SER A 356 -5.66 2.26 7.28
C SER A 356 -7.15 2.08 7.09
N ARG A 357 -7.72 0.88 7.28
CA ARG A 357 -9.19 0.80 7.45
C ARG A 357 -9.61 1.43 8.78
N CYS A 358 -8.75 1.28 9.81
CA CYS A 358 -9.13 1.49 11.20
C CYS A 358 -8.29 2.52 11.97
N LEU A 359 -7.14 3.00 11.48
CA LEU A 359 -6.37 4.03 12.20
C LEU A 359 -6.97 5.43 12.08
N SER A 360 -7.71 5.72 11.01
CA SER A 360 -8.33 7.04 10.88
C SER A 360 -9.72 7.07 10.31
N GLY A 361 -10.28 6.02 9.69
CA GLY A 361 -11.61 6.10 9.06
C GLY A 361 -11.79 7.20 7.98
N LYS A 362 -10.75 8.00 7.71
CA LYS A 362 -10.77 9.12 6.77
C LYS A 362 -11.05 8.65 5.36
N THR A 363 -11.90 9.41 4.68
CA THR A 363 -12.41 9.14 3.34
C THR A 363 -12.22 10.39 2.50
N ASP A 364 -11.42 10.30 1.44
CA ASP A 364 -11.08 11.43 0.56
C ASP A 364 -12.26 11.77 -0.36
N ALA A 365 -13.02 10.75 -0.78
CA ALA A 365 -14.25 10.97 -1.52
C ALA A 365 -15.19 9.77 -1.36
N ILE A 366 -16.49 10.00 -1.46
CA ILE A 366 -17.49 8.92 -1.48
C ILE A 366 -18.65 9.27 -2.40
N THR A 367 -19.03 8.34 -3.26
CA THR A 367 -20.15 8.57 -4.18
C THR A 367 -20.87 7.28 -4.56
N HIS A 368 -22.08 7.42 -5.08
CA HIS A 368 -22.80 6.34 -5.74
C HIS A 368 -22.38 6.24 -7.21
N ILE A 369 -22.38 5.04 -7.77
CA ILE A 369 -22.22 4.85 -9.21
C ILE A 369 -23.35 4.00 -9.72
N LEU A 370 -24.12 4.57 -10.65
CA LEU A 370 -25.30 3.95 -11.22
C LEU A 370 -24.90 2.90 -12.26
N THR A 371 -25.35 1.67 -12.02
CA THR A 371 -25.18 0.52 -12.91
C THR A 371 -26.57 0.00 -13.32
N GLY A 372 -27.15 0.58 -14.37
CA GLY A 372 -28.46 0.16 -14.87
C GLY A 372 -29.64 0.50 -13.94
N VAL A 373 -30.60 -0.44 -13.81
CA VAL A 373 -31.93 -0.26 -13.17
C VAL A 373 -31.97 -0.46 -11.64
N SER A 374 -30.83 -0.69 -10.98
CA SER A 374 -30.76 -0.76 -9.51
C SER A 374 -29.94 0.40 -8.94
N MET A 375 -30.19 0.78 -7.68
CA MET A 375 -29.84 2.04 -6.99
C MET A 375 -28.34 2.41 -6.88
N GLY A 376 -27.47 1.81 -7.71
CA GLY A 376 -26.04 2.08 -7.81
C GLY A 376 -25.24 1.52 -6.64
N ASN A 377 -24.01 1.09 -6.90
CA ASN A 377 -23.08 0.71 -5.83
C ASN A 377 -22.44 1.95 -5.24
N ILE A 378 -21.97 1.88 -3.99
CA ILE A 378 -21.26 2.99 -3.35
C ILE A 378 -19.77 2.72 -3.37
N PHE A 379 -19.00 3.76 -3.65
CA PHE A 379 -17.55 3.70 -3.71
C PHE A 379 -16.96 4.78 -2.81
N ALA A 380 -16.13 4.35 -1.86
CA ALA A 380 -15.34 5.20 -0.98
C ALA A 380 -13.87 5.15 -1.43
N PHE A 381 -13.25 6.32 -1.55
CA PHE A 381 -11.92 6.51 -2.11
C PHE A 381 -10.96 6.97 -1.01
N ARG A 382 -9.73 6.44 -1.05
CA ARG A 382 -8.65 6.81 -0.14
C ARG A 382 -7.31 6.58 -0.81
N GLY A 383 -6.53 7.64 -0.99
CA GLY A 383 -5.26 7.62 -1.72
C GLY A 383 -5.44 7.00 -3.10
N SER A 384 -4.68 5.95 -3.40
CA SER A 384 -4.74 5.23 -4.68
C SER A 384 -5.77 4.10 -4.73
N MET A 385 -6.57 3.92 -3.67
CA MET A 385 -7.46 2.78 -3.50
C MET A 385 -8.94 3.20 -3.46
N VAL A 386 -9.80 2.29 -3.89
CA VAL A 386 -11.26 2.42 -3.78
C VAL A 386 -11.85 1.18 -3.13
N THR A 387 -12.82 1.40 -2.24
CA THR A 387 -13.62 0.39 -1.56
C THR A 387 -15.06 0.44 -2.08
N LYS A 388 -15.63 -0.71 -2.44
CA LYS A 388 -17.04 -0.82 -2.83
C LYS A 388 -17.89 -1.27 -1.66
N LEU A 389 -18.96 -0.53 -1.38
CA LEU A 389 -19.92 -0.81 -0.30
C LEU A 389 -21.28 -1.26 -0.87
N THR A 390 -21.94 -2.16 -0.16
CA THR A 390 -23.30 -2.59 -0.49
C THR A 390 -24.30 -1.50 -0.09
N PRO A 391 -25.22 -1.08 -0.98
CA PRO A 391 -26.12 0.03 -0.67
C PRO A 391 -27.09 -0.25 0.50
N ALA A 392 -27.48 -1.50 0.68
CA ALA A 392 -28.47 -1.91 1.68
C ALA A 392 -27.90 -1.91 3.11
N THR A 393 -26.67 -2.42 3.29
CA THR A 393 -26.09 -2.65 4.62
C THR A 393 -24.84 -1.81 4.88
N GLY A 394 -24.18 -1.30 3.83
CA GLY A 394 -22.90 -0.61 3.95
C GLY A 394 -21.70 -1.56 4.03
N ASP A 395 -21.92 -2.87 3.92
CA ASP A 395 -20.85 -3.86 4.00
C ASP A 395 -19.89 -3.76 2.81
N ILE A 396 -18.61 -4.01 3.05
CA ILE A 396 -17.60 -4.06 1.99
C ILE A 396 -17.86 -5.27 1.09
N VAL A 397 -17.92 -5.03 -0.21
CA VAL A 397 -18.06 -6.09 -1.22
C VAL A 397 -16.77 -6.88 -1.32
N SER A 398 -16.87 -8.22 -1.31
CA SER A 398 -15.72 -9.12 -1.46
C SER A 398 -14.83 -8.76 -2.66
N GLY A 399 -13.51 -8.82 -2.46
CA GLY A 399 -12.51 -8.45 -3.45
C GLY A 399 -12.18 -6.94 -3.52
N TYR A 400 -12.69 -6.14 -2.59
CA TYR A 400 -12.28 -4.74 -2.36
C TYR A 400 -11.50 -4.61 -1.03
N PRO A 401 -10.60 -3.62 -0.88
CA PRO A 401 -10.34 -2.50 -1.79
C PRO A 401 -9.54 -2.89 -3.04
N LYS A 402 -9.62 -2.06 -4.09
CA LYS A 402 -8.88 -2.20 -5.36
C LYS A 402 -8.19 -0.88 -5.74
N PRO A 403 -7.11 -0.90 -6.56
CA PRO A 403 -6.55 0.33 -7.10
C PRO A 403 -7.59 1.12 -7.90
N ILE A 404 -7.62 2.44 -7.74
CA ILE A 404 -8.56 3.33 -8.45
C ILE A 404 -8.47 3.11 -9.96
N CYS A 405 -7.26 3.08 -10.54
CA CYS A 405 -7.06 2.88 -11.97
C CYS A 405 -7.62 1.56 -12.51
N SER A 406 -7.80 0.55 -11.65
CA SER A 406 -8.35 -0.75 -12.05
C SER A 406 -9.87 -0.73 -12.18
N VAL A 407 -10.55 0.15 -11.43
CA VAL A 407 -12.02 0.27 -11.41
C VAL A 407 -12.48 1.46 -12.26
N PHE A 408 -11.70 2.53 -12.27
CA PHE A 408 -11.91 3.78 -13.00
C PHE A 408 -10.71 4.08 -13.90
N PRO A 409 -10.58 3.38 -15.04
CA PRO A 409 -9.49 3.65 -15.98
C PRO A 409 -9.50 5.12 -16.42
N GLY A 410 -8.36 5.81 -16.25
CA GLY A 410 -8.19 7.23 -16.56
C GLY A 410 -8.49 8.19 -15.41
N LEU A 411 -8.91 7.70 -14.23
CA LEU A 411 -9.03 8.52 -13.01
C LEU A 411 -7.71 8.49 -12.22
N PRO A 412 -7.15 9.64 -11.79
CA PRO A 412 -5.94 9.68 -10.97
C PRO A 412 -6.20 9.18 -9.54
N ALA A 413 -5.12 8.91 -8.81
CA ALA A 413 -5.15 8.66 -7.37
C ALA A 413 -5.37 9.96 -6.57
N GLY A 414 -5.77 9.81 -5.30
CA GLY A 414 -5.88 10.91 -4.33
C GLY A 414 -6.88 11.97 -4.74
N ILE A 415 -8.05 11.56 -5.27
CA ILE A 415 -9.12 12.49 -5.64
C ILE A 415 -9.64 13.26 -4.42
N ASP A 416 -10.00 14.53 -4.61
CA ASP A 416 -10.38 15.43 -3.50
C ASP A 416 -11.88 15.36 -3.19
N ALA A 417 -12.73 15.11 -4.19
CA ALA A 417 -14.16 14.96 -3.98
C ALA A 417 -14.80 14.10 -5.10
N ALA A 418 -16.02 13.62 -4.85
CA ALA A 418 -16.82 12.93 -5.85
C ALA A 418 -18.32 13.17 -5.64
N LEU A 419 -19.09 13.23 -6.72
CA LEU A 419 -20.55 13.30 -6.67
C LEU A 419 -21.18 12.59 -7.86
N THR A 420 -22.45 12.21 -7.73
CA THR A 420 -23.21 11.63 -8.84
C THR A 420 -24.55 12.32 -9.00
N TRP A 421 -24.81 12.79 -10.22
CA TRP A 421 -26.11 13.32 -10.63
C TRP A 421 -27.00 12.15 -11.05
N LYS A 422 -27.87 11.74 -10.12
CA LYS A 422 -28.69 10.52 -10.23
C LYS A 422 -29.63 10.54 -11.45
N ASP A 423 -30.13 11.71 -11.83
CA ASP A 423 -31.01 11.93 -12.98
C ASP A 423 -30.29 11.76 -14.33
N THR A 424 -28.99 12.07 -14.41
CA THR A 424 -28.21 11.96 -15.65
C THR A 424 -27.35 10.69 -15.71
N GLY A 425 -27.13 10.01 -14.57
CA GLY A 425 -26.21 8.89 -14.48
C GLY A 425 -24.73 9.29 -14.53
N LYS A 426 -24.42 10.58 -14.47
CA LYS A 426 -23.06 11.11 -14.54
C LYS A 426 -22.44 11.18 -13.16
N THR A 427 -21.26 10.57 -13.03
CA THR A 427 -20.41 10.67 -11.85
C THR A 427 -19.27 11.63 -12.14
N TYR A 428 -19.05 12.59 -11.27
CA TYR A 428 -17.96 13.54 -11.35
C TYR A 428 -16.97 13.28 -10.21
N PHE A 429 -15.69 13.24 -10.54
CA PHE A 429 -14.58 13.18 -9.59
C PHE A 429 -13.73 14.43 -9.73
N PHE A 430 -13.21 14.96 -8.64
CA PHE A 430 -12.49 16.22 -8.61
C PHE A 430 -11.06 16.00 -8.12
N LYS A 431 -10.11 16.66 -8.79
CA LYS A 431 -8.71 16.70 -8.36
C LYS A 431 -8.08 18.04 -8.74
N GLY A 432 -7.67 18.81 -7.76
CA GLY A 432 -7.15 20.15 -7.92
C GLY A 432 -8.15 21.07 -8.62
N ASN A 433 -7.74 21.62 -9.78
CA ASN A 433 -8.59 22.44 -10.64
C ASN A 433 -9.37 21.64 -11.71
N LEU A 434 -9.29 20.31 -11.71
CA LEU A 434 -9.89 19.45 -12.72
C LEU A 434 -11.09 18.67 -12.18
N CYS A 435 -12.07 18.44 -13.06
CA CYS A 435 -13.12 17.45 -12.89
C CYS A 435 -13.09 16.39 -13.99
N TYR A 436 -13.33 15.14 -13.61
CA TYR A 436 -13.40 13.98 -14.47
C TYR A 436 -14.84 13.48 -14.47
N ARG A 437 -15.47 13.38 -15.63
CA ARG A 437 -16.84 12.89 -15.75
C ARG A 437 -16.86 11.45 -16.26
N PHE A 438 -17.58 10.59 -15.56
CA PHE A 438 -17.75 9.19 -15.89
C PHE A 438 -19.23 8.88 -16.15
N SER A 439 -19.46 8.03 -17.16
CA SER A 439 -20.73 7.32 -17.35
C SER A 439 -20.54 5.88 -16.89
N THR A 440 -21.17 5.52 -15.77
CA THR A 440 -20.96 4.23 -15.10
C THR A 440 -19.49 4.05 -14.68
N PHE A 441 -18.65 3.39 -15.48
CA PHE A 441 -17.22 3.17 -15.18
C PHE A 441 -16.31 3.64 -16.32
N ARG A 442 -16.84 4.42 -17.28
CA ARG A 442 -16.08 4.92 -18.42
C ARG A 442 -15.91 6.43 -18.34
N LEU A 443 -14.67 6.89 -18.45
CA LEU A 443 -14.35 8.31 -18.61
C LEU A 443 -15.01 8.83 -19.89
N ASP A 444 -15.80 9.89 -19.77
CA ASP A 444 -16.47 10.52 -20.90
C ASP A 444 -15.44 11.20 -21.81
N LYS A 445 -15.63 11.09 -23.13
CA LYS A 445 -14.78 11.77 -24.11
C LYS A 445 -14.80 13.28 -23.88
N GLY A 446 -13.63 13.91 -23.85
CA GLY A 446 -13.46 15.34 -23.62
C GLY A 446 -13.36 15.75 -22.15
N TYR A 447 -13.15 14.77 -21.26
CA TYR A 447 -12.72 14.97 -19.86
C TYR A 447 -11.30 14.44 -19.66
N PRO A 448 -10.54 14.95 -18.67
CA PRO A 448 -10.94 15.96 -17.68
C PRO A 448 -11.15 17.38 -18.26
N ARG A 449 -11.89 18.21 -17.51
CA ARG A 449 -12.10 19.65 -17.78
C ARG A 449 -11.80 20.47 -16.53
N THR A 450 -11.57 21.77 -16.69
CA THR A 450 -11.43 22.64 -15.53
C THR A 450 -12.75 22.79 -14.78
N ILE A 451 -12.69 22.89 -13.46
CA ILE A 451 -13.90 23.06 -12.62
C ILE A 451 -14.63 24.34 -13.00
N SER A 452 -13.92 25.43 -13.28
CA SER A 452 -14.51 26.70 -13.68
C SER A 452 -15.32 26.64 -14.99
N GLU A 453 -14.94 25.75 -15.92
CA GLU A 453 -15.68 25.57 -17.18
C GLU A 453 -16.93 24.71 -17.00
N GLU A 454 -16.86 23.63 -16.21
CA GLU A 454 -17.97 22.71 -16.02
C GLU A 454 -18.96 23.19 -14.94
N PHE A 455 -18.46 23.85 -13.89
CA PHE A 455 -19.21 24.35 -12.74
C PHE A 455 -18.88 25.82 -12.47
N PRO A 456 -19.39 26.76 -13.29
CA PRO A 456 -19.10 28.19 -13.12
C PRO A 456 -19.44 28.70 -11.71
N GLY A 457 -18.45 29.33 -11.07
CA GLY A 457 -18.55 29.89 -9.71
C GLY A 457 -18.15 28.93 -8.58
N VAL A 458 -17.83 27.67 -8.89
CA VAL A 458 -17.24 26.73 -7.92
C VAL A 458 -15.70 26.90 -7.93
N PRO A 459 -15.03 26.93 -6.77
CA PRO A 459 -13.57 27.07 -6.70
C PRO A 459 -12.85 25.77 -7.06
N ASN A 460 -11.53 25.84 -7.18
CA ASN A 460 -10.66 24.66 -7.28
C ASN A 460 -10.40 24.07 -5.89
N ASP A 461 -9.83 22.85 -5.88
CA ASP A 461 -9.38 22.16 -4.66
C ASP A 461 -10.53 22.07 -3.64
N ILE A 462 -11.67 21.54 -4.09
CA ILE A 462 -12.86 21.35 -3.24
C ILE A 462 -12.67 20.11 -2.37
N ASP A 463 -13.18 20.16 -1.13
CA ASP A 463 -12.98 19.07 -0.17
C ASP A 463 -14.12 18.05 -0.21
N ALA A 464 -15.34 18.49 -0.51
CA ALA A 464 -16.47 17.57 -0.65
C ALA A 464 -17.51 18.10 -1.61
N ALA A 465 -18.30 17.19 -2.18
CA ALA A 465 -19.45 17.56 -3.00
C ALA A 465 -20.61 16.62 -2.76
N VAL A 466 -21.81 17.15 -2.61
CA VAL A 466 -23.01 16.34 -2.41
C VAL A 466 -24.24 16.95 -3.04
N VAL A 467 -25.10 16.06 -3.51
CA VAL A 467 -26.44 16.41 -3.93
C VAL A 467 -27.41 15.89 -2.86
N THR A 468 -28.15 16.80 -2.23
CA THR A 468 -29.08 16.48 -1.14
C THR A 468 -30.44 17.13 -1.37
N GLY A 469 -31.51 16.47 -0.93
CA GLY A 469 -32.90 16.94 -1.02
C GLY A 469 -33.89 15.86 -1.46
N GLU A 470 -35.19 16.13 -1.33
CA GLU A 470 -36.27 15.18 -1.70
C GLU A 470 -36.33 14.90 -3.21
N SER A 471 -36.16 15.93 -4.04
CA SER A 471 -36.03 15.76 -5.49
C SER A 471 -34.59 15.51 -5.92
N GLY A 472 -33.61 15.80 -5.04
CA GLY A 472 -32.18 15.57 -5.25
C GLY A 472 -31.61 16.11 -6.57
N ASN A 473 -32.27 17.04 -7.25
CA ASN A 473 -31.92 17.36 -8.64
C ASN A 473 -31.63 18.84 -8.90
N GLN A 474 -31.98 19.75 -7.98
CA GLN A 474 -31.82 21.18 -8.23
C GLN A 474 -30.47 21.73 -7.80
N TYR A 475 -29.94 21.32 -6.64
CA TYR A 475 -28.74 21.91 -6.06
C TYR A 475 -27.64 20.89 -5.84
N THR A 476 -26.42 21.28 -6.18
CA THR A 476 -25.19 20.60 -5.74
C THR A 476 -24.48 21.50 -4.74
N TYR A 477 -24.05 20.94 -3.63
CA TYR A 477 -23.33 21.65 -2.58
C TYR A 477 -21.86 21.23 -2.65
N PHE A 478 -20.99 22.20 -2.81
CA PHE A 478 -19.53 22.03 -2.82
C PHE A 478 -18.95 22.64 -1.55
N PHE A 479 -18.20 21.87 -0.78
CA PHE A 479 -17.55 22.30 0.45
C PHE A 479 -16.09 22.62 0.17
N LYS A 480 -15.60 23.68 0.79
CA LYS A 480 -14.20 24.08 0.75
C LYS A 480 -13.86 24.84 2.02
N ASP A 481 -12.84 24.39 2.73
CA ASP A 481 -12.42 24.92 4.02
C ASP A 481 -13.65 25.01 4.99
N ASN A 482 -13.85 26.16 5.64
CA ASN A 482 -15.01 26.43 6.50
C ASN A 482 -16.30 26.87 5.75
N GLY A 483 -16.26 26.84 4.42
CA GLY A 483 -17.30 27.37 3.56
C GLY A 483 -17.95 26.30 2.69
N PHE A 484 -19.08 26.68 2.08
CA PHE A 484 -19.69 25.91 1.01
C PHE A 484 -20.27 26.82 -0.07
N TYR A 485 -20.46 26.25 -1.25
CA TYR A 485 -21.03 26.86 -2.45
C TYR A 485 -22.26 26.07 -2.85
N LYS A 486 -23.40 26.76 -3.02
CA LYS A 486 -24.64 26.15 -3.52
C LYS A 486 -24.71 26.39 -5.02
N TYR A 487 -24.43 25.35 -5.80
CA TYR A 487 -24.53 25.40 -7.25
C TYR A 487 -25.96 25.04 -7.69
N ASP A 488 -26.63 25.98 -8.36
CA ASP A 488 -27.93 25.74 -8.97
C ASP A 488 -27.73 25.08 -10.33
N ARG A 489 -28.18 23.83 -10.44
CA ARG A 489 -28.07 23.02 -11.65
C ARG A 489 -28.99 23.51 -12.78
N THR A 490 -30.01 24.31 -12.45
CA THR A 490 -30.96 24.87 -13.42
C THR A 490 -30.36 26.09 -14.11
N THR A 491 -29.74 26.99 -13.35
CA THR A 491 -29.06 28.16 -13.91
C THR A 491 -27.61 27.90 -14.27
N ALA A 492 -27.08 26.71 -13.92
CA ALA A 492 -25.70 26.29 -14.10
C ALA A 492 -24.69 27.27 -13.49
N SER A 493 -25.01 27.79 -12.29
CA SER A 493 -24.20 28.82 -11.63
C SER A 493 -24.31 28.77 -10.11
N VAL A 494 -23.31 29.33 -9.43
CA VAL A 494 -23.41 29.67 -8.02
C VAL A 494 -24.06 31.04 -7.86
N PRO A 495 -25.15 31.19 -7.07
CA PRO A 495 -25.78 32.48 -6.81
C PRO A 495 -24.84 33.49 -6.13
N LEU A 496 -25.18 34.78 -6.18
CA LEU A 496 -24.46 35.82 -5.44
C LEU A 496 -24.54 35.57 -3.93
N GLY A 497 -23.43 35.88 -3.23
CA GLY A 497 -23.34 35.74 -1.77
C GLY A 497 -22.68 34.45 -1.28
N TYR A 498 -22.09 33.66 -2.17
CA TYR A 498 -21.26 32.50 -1.80
C TYR A 498 -19.75 32.81 -1.89
N PRO A 499 -18.89 32.12 -1.11
CA PRO A 499 -19.22 31.05 -0.17
C PRO A 499 -20.00 31.54 1.06
N GLN A 500 -20.79 30.63 1.64
CA GLN A 500 -21.41 30.81 2.95
C GLN A 500 -20.72 29.89 3.95
N PHE A 501 -20.65 30.30 5.22
CA PHE A 501 -20.07 29.44 6.26
C PHE A 501 -20.91 28.19 6.48
N ILE A 502 -20.29 27.03 6.70
CA ILE A 502 -21.02 25.77 6.92
C ILE A 502 -22.00 25.91 8.09
N ARG A 503 -21.56 26.52 9.20
CA ARG A 503 -22.39 26.74 10.39
C ARG A 503 -23.68 27.55 10.19
N THR A 504 -23.82 28.32 9.10
CA THR A 504 -25.01 29.16 8.89
C THR A 504 -26.19 28.35 8.36
N GLU A 505 -25.94 27.45 7.42
CA GLU A 505 -26.97 26.69 6.70
C GLU A 505 -26.92 25.18 7.05
N TRP A 506 -25.83 24.73 7.66
CA TRP A 506 -25.62 23.36 8.12
C TRP A 506 -25.29 23.27 9.61
N PRO A 507 -26.16 23.80 10.51
CA PRO A 507 -25.90 23.81 11.95
C PRO A 507 -25.59 22.43 12.53
N GLY A 508 -24.44 22.35 13.20
CA GLY A 508 -23.95 21.14 13.87
C GLY A 508 -22.97 20.31 13.06
N LEU A 509 -22.67 20.69 11.81
CA LEU A 509 -21.53 20.15 11.06
C LEU A 509 -20.24 20.90 11.39
N PRO A 510 -19.08 20.24 11.32
CA PRO A 510 -17.78 20.89 11.45
C PRO A 510 -17.39 21.62 10.16
N ASP A 511 -16.34 22.43 10.26
CA ASP A 511 -15.64 22.98 9.10
C ASP A 511 -14.75 21.90 8.44
N ASP A 512 -14.23 22.17 7.24
CA ASP A 512 -13.27 21.34 6.49
C ASP A 512 -13.77 19.90 6.23
N ILE A 513 -14.99 19.76 5.73
CA ILE A 513 -15.62 18.46 5.42
C ILE A 513 -14.80 17.69 4.37
N ASP A 514 -14.30 16.50 4.72
CA ASP A 514 -13.43 15.70 3.84
C ASP A 514 -14.18 14.95 2.73
N SER A 515 -15.46 14.60 2.94
CA SER A 515 -16.29 14.00 1.90
C SER A 515 -17.76 13.96 2.30
N ALA A 516 -18.66 13.78 1.33
CA ALA A 516 -20.10 13.73 1.60
C ALA A 516 -20.87 12.87 0.59
N VAL A 517 -21.91 12.17 1.04
CA VAL A 517 -22.78 11.36 0.18
C VAL A 517 -24.22 11.32 0.71
N GLN A 518 -25.21 11.48 -0.17
CA GLN A 518 -26.60 11.20 0.18
C GLN A 518 -26.95 9.75 -0.12
N TRP A 519 -27.17 8.99 0.94
CA TRP A 519 -27.44 7.55 0.89
C TRP A 519 -28.83 7.22 0.34
N ILE A 520 -29.05 5.95 0.01
CA ILE A 520 -30.33 5.45 -0.51
C ILE A 520 -31.51 5.59 0.47
N ASN A 521 -31.23 5.79 1.76
CA ASN A 521 -32.25 5.99 2.79
C ASN A 521 -32.64 7.48 2.96
N GLY A 522 -32.17 8.36 2.07
CA GLY A 522 -32.47 9.79 2.07
C GLY A 522 -31.62 10.63 3.03
N TRP A 523 -30.84 9.99 3.91
CA TRP A 523 -29.92 10.69 4.80
C TRP A 523 -28.67 11.13 4.06
N THR A 524 -28.18 12.32 4.40
CA THR A 524 -26.90 12.83 3.92
C THR A 524 -25.83 12.58 4.98
N TYR A 525 -24.76 11.93 4.58
CA TYR A 525 -23.63 11.61 5.43
C TYR A 525 -22.45 12.50 5.04
N LEU A 526 -21.86 13.19 6.01
CA LEU A 526 -20.68 14.02 5.81
C LEU A 526 -19.56 13.51 6.72
N PHE A 527 -18.35 13.43 6.20
CA PHE A 527 -17.20 12.82 6.84
C PHE A 527 -16.17 13.90 7.18
N LYS A 528 -15.60 13.80 8.38
CA LYS A 528 -14.53 14.67 8.87
C LYS A 528 -13.61 13.83 9.73
N ASP A 529 -12.34 13.78 9.37
CA ASP A 529 -11.29 12.98 9.99
C ASP A 529 -11.75 11.53 10.17
N ASP A 530 -11.84 11.05 11.41
CA ASP A 530 -12.28 9.70 11.77
C ASP A 530 -13.76 9.59 12.08
N GLN A 531 -14.52 10.64 11.82
CA GLN A 531 -15.92 10.75 12.18
C GLN A 531 -16.81 11.02 10.98
N PHE A 532 -18.08 10.70 11.15
CA PHE A 532 -19.12 11.09 10.21
C PHE A 532 -20.36 11.59 10.93
N TYR A 533 -21.04 12.49 10.25
CA TYR A 533 -22.25 13.17 10.67
C TYR A 533 -23.40 12.70 9.79
N ARG A 534 -24.59 12.64 10.36
CA ARG A 534 -25.81 12.32 9.60
C ARG A 534 -26.74 13.51 9.61
N TRP A 535 -26.89 14.14 8.46
CA TRP A 535 -27.70 15.33 8.22
C TRP A 535 -29.13 14.98 7.82
N ASP A 536 -30.10 15.51 8.58
CA ASP A 536 -31.52 15.46 8.25
C ASP A 536 -31.86 16.62 7.32
N TYR A 537 -32.03 16.35 6.03
CA TYR A 537 -32.42 17.39 5.08
C TYR A 537 -33.81 17.98 5.38
N ILE A 538 -34.76 17.17 5.87
CA ILE A 538 -36.12 17.65 6.13
C ILE A 538 -36.11 18.56 7.35
N LYS A 539 -35.39 18.16 8.41
CA LYS A 539 -35.31 18.94 9.66
C LYS A 539 -34.20 20.00 9.66
N GLN A 540 -33.40 20.08 8.60
CA GLN A 540 -32.24 20.99 8.46
C GLN A 540 -31.34 20.97 9.69
N LYS A 541 -30.98 19.76 10.17
CA LYS A 541 -30.08 19.60 11.32
C LYS A 541 -29.37 18.27 11.35
N VAL A 542 -28.25 18.21 12.08
CA VAL A 542 -27.59 16.95 12.41
C VAL A 542 -28.49 16.08 13.30
N ALA A 543 -28.56 14.79 12.98
CA ALA A 543 -29.32 13.82 13.74
C ALA A 543 -28.71 13.62 15.14
N ARG A 544 -29.56 13.28 16.12
CA ARG A 544 -29.09 12.97 17.48
C ARG A 544 -28.09 11.80 17.47
N ARG A 545 -27.12 11.84 18.38
CA ARG A 545 -26.05 10.84 18.57
C ARG A 545 -25.02 10.78 17.44
N TYR A 546 -24.80 11.90 16.77
CA TYR A 546 -23.72 12.14 15.83
C TYR A 546 -22.83 13.28 16.34
N PRO A 547 -21.52 13.29 16.04
CA PRO A 547 -20.80 12.38 15.13
C PRO A 547 -20.65 10.94 15.63
N ARG A 548 -20.31 10.02 14.72
CA ARG A 548 -19.95 8.62 15.04
C ARG A 548 -18.64 8.24 14.34
N PRO A 549 -17.89 7.24 14.82
CA PRO A 549 -16.64 6.83 14.20
C PRO A 549 -16.87 6.18 12.83
N THR A 550 -16.20 6.69 11.80
CA THR A 550 -16.31 6.21 10.42
C THR A 550 -15.80 4.78 10.29
N GLY A 551 -14.59 4.50 10.81
CA GLY A 551 -13.97 3.17 10.73
C GLY A 551 -14.90 2.05 11.20
N SER A 552 -15.50 2.22 12.39
CA SER A 552 -16.34 1.17 12.99
C SER A 552 -17.67 0.94 12.27
N VAL A 553 -18.27 2.00 11.74
CA VAL A 553 -19.62 1.91 11.14
C VAL A 553 -19.56 1.61 9.64
N TRP A 554 -18.56 2.14 8.94
CA TRP A 554 -18.49 2.10 7.47
C TRP A 554 -17.50 1.08 6.93
N PHE A 555 -16.48 0.75 7.71
CA PHE A 555 -15.39 -0.13 7.28
C PHE A 555 -15.26 -1.39 8.13
N GLY A 556 -16.23 -1.65 9.02
CA GLY A 556 -16.31 -2.85 9.84
C GLY A 556 -15.18 -2.98 10.86
N CYS A 557 -14.56 -1.85 11.25
CA CYS A 557 -13.51 -1.86 12.27
C CYS A 557 -14.11 -2.16 13.63
N LYS A 558 -13.46 -3.03 14.40
CA LYS A 558 -13.82 -3.23 15.80
C LYS A 558 -13.40 -1.99 16.61
N PRO A 559 -14.22 -1.50 17.55
CA PRO A 559 -13.76 -0.53 18.55
C PRO A 559 -12.52 -1.09 19.24
N LEU A 560 -11.50 -0.26 19.48
CA LEU A 560 -10.25 -0.67 20.13
C LEU A 560 -10.48 -1.33 21.51
N ASP A 561 -11.65 -1.12 22.11
CA ASP A 561 -12.05 -1.66 23.42
C ASP A 561 -12.58 -3.12 23.39
N GLU A 562 -12.71 -3.77 22.23
CA GLU A 562 -13.09 -5.19 22.11
C GLU A 562 -12.04 -6.08 21.40
N VAL A 563 -10.83 -5.54 21.15
CA VAL A 563 -9.75 -6.26 20.43
C VAL A 563 -8.60 -6.71 21.35
N ASN A 564 -8.84 -6.80 22.66
CA ASN A 564 -7.91 -7.48 23.57
C ASN A 564 -8.04 -9.02 23.56
N ASN A 565 -8.61 -9.61 22.51
CA ASN A 565 -8.64 -11.05 22.27
C ASN A 565 -8.73 -11.36 20.76
N CYS A 566 -7.59 -11.47 20.08
CA CYS A 566 -7.31 -12.33 18.92
C CYS A 566 -5.79 -12.33 18.75
N TRP A 567 -5.05 -13.36 19.18
CA TRP A 567 -4.80 -14.54 18.35
C TRP A 567 -4.61 -14.19 16.88
N VAL A 568 -3.33 -14.10 16.50
CA VAL A 568 -2.86 -14.26 15.12
C VAL A 568 -3.46 -15.56 14.58
N PRO A 569 -4.32 -15.56 13.56
CA PRO A 569 -4.69 -16.79 12.88
C PRO A 569 -3.49 -17.26 12.10
N GLN A 570 -3.03 -18.47 12.42
CA GLN A 570 -2.13 -19.26 11.60
C GLN A 570 -2.64 -19.29 10.16
N CYS A 571 -1.74 -19.03 9.21
CA CYS A 571 -1.89 -19.46 7.84
C CYS A 571 -1.96 -21.00 7.81
N PHE A 572 -2.99 -21.54 7.16
CA PHE A 572 -2.95 -22.85 6.50
C PHE A 572 -3.05 -22.62 5.00
#